data_AF-A0A6H1X0K7-F1
#
_entry.id   AF-A0A6H1X0K7-F1
#
_cell.length_a   1.000
_cell.length_b   1.000
_cell.length_c   1.000
_cell.angle_alpha   90.00
_cell.angle_beta   90.00
_cell.angle_gamma   90.00
#
_symmetry.space_group_name_H-M   'P 1'
#
loop_
_entity.id
_entity.type
_entity.pdbx_description
1 polymer ?
#
loop_
_entity_poly.entity_id
_entity_poly.type
_entity_poly.pdbx_seq_one_letter_code
_entity_poly.pdbx_strand_id
1 'polypeptide(L)'
;MVKIKSKILTDFIIYIASPIIIYMVGGIKFFNSNVFYLLLGLVIYSMYTKYSQNRITISGILIMILITVYIYFSGNESNDFNLYISNTYLFGIAAAVVLILDLFNKNIFNQIYIDVLNTKLSNKVIINSLIRKRKLEKNFNLLSNVIVLYLIIDLLIRIFSITSYGVREYKKIFNLEVLNLFIFLCILVYHVYKIILKTIEDKSLSNKDNLNKIKEGRVIKLNQYRKS
;
A
#
# COMPACT_ATOMS: atom_id res chain seq x y z
N MET A 1 20.74 -1.73 -11.37
CA MET A 1 20.12 -1.78 -10.02
C MET A 1 19.96 -0.39 -9.39
N VAL A 2 20.90 0.54 -9.60
CA VAL A 2 20.89 1.92 -9.07
C VAL A 2 19.66 2.75 -9.49
N LYS A 3 19.27 2.71 -10.78
CA LYS A 3 18.11 3.47 -11.31
C LYS A 3 16.74 3.05 -10.74
N ILE A 4 16.62 1.85 -10.16
CA ILE A 4 15.36 1.37 -9.56
C ILE A 4 15.24 1.91 -8.13
N LYS A 5 16.34 1.85 -7.37
CA LYS A 5 16.41 2.41 -6.02
C LYS A 5 16.13 3.91 -6.04
N SER A 6 16.67 4.65 -7.02
CA SER A 6 16.42 6.09 -7.14
C SER A 6 14.95 6.42 -7.44
N LYS A 7 14.26 5.62 -8.27
CA LYS A 7 12.84 5.83 -8.60
C LYS A 7 11.91 5.59 -7.42
N ILE A 8 12.14 4.50 -6.67
CA ILE A 8 11.35 4.21 -5.47
C ILE A 8 11.61 5.27 -4.40
N LEU A 9 12.86 5.72 -4.27
CA LEU A 9 13.22 6.82 -3.36
C LEU A 9 12.52 8.13 -3.74
N THR A 10 12.48 8.49 -5.03
CA THR A 10 11.75 9.70 -5.47
C THR A 10 10.25 9.57 -5.24
N ASP A 11 9.67 8.39 -5.48
CA ASP A 11 8.24 8.14 -5.18
C ASP A 11 7.99 8.27 -3.67
N PHE A 12 8.88 7.77 -2.81
CA PHE A 12 8.78 7.92 -1.36
C PHE A 12 8.87 9.39 -0.92
N ILE A 13 9.86 10.14 -1.44
CA ILE A 13 10.04 11.55 -1.10
C ILE A 13 8.80 12.36 -1.47
N ILE A 14 8.26 12.13 -2.67
CA ILE A 14 7.13 12.91 -3.17
C ILE A 14 5.84 12.50 -2.47
N TYR A 15 5.49 11.22 -2.44
CA TYR A 15 4.19 10.80 -1.92
C TYR A 15 4.09 10.73 -0.40
N ILE A 16 5.22 10.58 0.31
CA ILE A 16 5.23 10.37 1.78
C ILE A 16 5.93 11.51 2.50
N ALA A 17 7.18 11.83 2.13
CA ALA A 17 7.95 12.82 2.88
C ALA A 17 7.46 14.25 2.66
N SER A 18 7.02 14.60 1.45
CA SER A 18 6.62 15.98 1.12
C SER A 18 5.45 16.54 1.97
N PRO A 19 4.31 15.83 2.17
CA PRO A 19 3.25 16.35 3.03
C PRO A 19 3.69 16.50 4.49
N ILE A 20 4.56 15.61 4.99
CA ILE A 20 5.07 15.66 6.36
C ILE A 20 6.00 16.87 6.56
N ILE A 21 6.93 17.09 5.63
CA ILE A 21 7.89 18.20 5.69
C ILE A 21 7.15 19.54 5.62
N ILE A 22 6.17 19.67 4.72
CA ILE A 22 5.38 20.90 4.57
C ILE A 22 4.61 21.21 5.86
N TYR A 23 4.08 20.19 6.53
CA TYR A 23 3.45 20.36 7.84
C TYR A 23 4.43 20.79 8.92
N MET A 24 5.60 20.12 9.03
CA MET A 24 6.60 20.42 10.05
C MET A 24 7.18 21.84 9.92
N VAL A 25 7.43 22.31 8.69
CA VAL A 25 8.05 23.62 8.45
C VAL A 25 7.02 24.76 8.52
N GLY A 26 5.81 24.55 8.00
CA GLY A 26 4.79 25.59 7.93
C GLY A 26 3.88 25.68 9.16
N GLY A 27 3.72 24.59 9.92
CA GLY A 27 2.64 24.48 10.88
C GLY A 27 1.25 24.54 10.24
N ILE A 28 0.20 24.52 11.06
CA ILE A 28 -1.19 24.31 10.64
C ILE A 28 -1.70 25.39 9.67
N LYS A 29 -1.43 26.67 9.98
CA LYS A 29 -1.92 27.80 9.18
C LYS A 29 -1.38 27.77 7.76
N PHE A 30 -0.09 27.50 7.59
CA PHE A 30 0.53 27.37 6.28
C PHE A 30 0.21 26.03 5.62
N PHE A 31 -0.05 24.96 6.38
CA PHE A 31 -0.48 23.69 5.82
C PHE A 31 -1.82 23.83 5.10
N ASN A 32 -2.82 24.47 5.72
CA ASN A 32 -4.13 24.69 5.10
C ASN A 32 -4.05 25.46 3.77
N SER A 33 -3.19 26.48 3.67
CA SER A 33 -2.94 27.18 2.40
C SER A 33 -2.15 26.33 1.40
N ASN A 34 -1.33 25.39 1.87
CA ASN A 34 -0.42 24.59 1.05
C ASN A 34 -0.96 23.23 0.62
N VAL A 35 -2.11 22.79 1.16
CA VAL A 35 -2.81 21.57 0.69
C VAL A 35 -3.09 21.64 -0.81
N PHE A 36 -3.46 22.83 -1.32
CA PHE A 36 -3.66 23.02 -2.76
C PHE A 36 -2.38 22.77 -3.56
N TYR A 37 -1.23 23.30 -3.11
CA TYR A 37 0.05 23.09 -3.78
C TYR A 37 0.54 21.64 -3.70
N LEU A 38 0.23 20.93 -2.61
CA LEU A 38 0.48 19.49 -2.48
C LEU A 38 -0.32 18.68 -3.51
N LEU A 39 -1.62 18.95 -3.63
CA LEU A 39 -2.48 18.30 -4.61
C LEU A 39 -2.05 18.62 -6.05
N LEU A 40 -1.68 19.87 -6.32
CA LEU A 40 -1.20 20.30 -7.63
C LEU A 40 0.15 19.66 -7.98
N GLY A 41 1.07 19.57 -7.02
CA GLY A 41 2.33 18.84 -7.16
C GLY A 41 2.13 17.34 -7.41
N LEU A 42 1.14 16.72 -6.77
CA LEU A 42 0.74 15.34 -7.04
C LEU A 42 0.25 15.16 -8.49
N VAL A 43 -0.59 16.06 -8.97
CA VAL A 43 -1.08 16.01 -10.36
C VAL A 43 0.09 16.14 -11.34
N ILE A 44 0.97 17.14 -11.15
CA ILE A 44 2.13 17.35 -12.03
C ILE A 44 3.06 16.14 -12.01
N TYR A 45 3.37 15.59 -10.83
CA TYR A 45 4.26 14.43 -10.74
C TYR A 45 3.63 13.16 -11.33
N SER A 46 2.33 12.96 -11.15
CA SER A 46 1.59 11.85 -11.76
C SER A 46 1.57 11.97 -13.30
N MET A 47 1.43 13.17 -13.84
CA MET A 47 1.56 13.43 -15.27
C MET A 47 2.98 13.17 -15.75
N TYR A 48 3.99 13.71 -15.06
CA TYR A 48 5.40 13.46 -15.40
C TYR A 48 5.74 11.97 -15.44
N THR A 49 5.32 11.20 -14.43
CA THR A 49 5.55 9.75 -14.40
C THR A 49 4.80 9.01 -15.50
N LYS A 50 3.59 9.49 -15.88
CA LYS A 50 2.85 8.96 -17.02
C LYS A 50 3.54 9.23 -18.36
N TYR A 51 4.04 10.44 -18.59
CA TYR A 51 4.72 10.81 -19.84
C TYR A 51 6.13 10.23 -19.94
N SER A 52 6.94 10.37 -18.89
CA SER A 52 8.35 9.96 -18.90
C SER A 52 8.54 8.45 -18.73
N GLN A 53 7.63 7.78 -18.01
CA GLN A 53 7.84 6.39 -17.58
C GLN A 53 6.65 5.46 -17.89
N ASN A 54 5.61 5.95 -18.58
CA ASN A 54 4.35 5.24 -18.87
C ASN A 54 3.73 4.52 -17.66
N ARG A 55 3.93 5.08 -16.46
CA ARG A 55 3.48 4.51 -15.19
C ARG A 55 2.69 5.55 -14.42
N ILE A 56 1.69 5.10 -13.66
CA ILE A 56 1.00 5.91 -12.65
C ILE A 56 1.08 5.09 -11.36
N THR A 57 1.61 5.69 -10.30
CA THR A 57 1.74 5.07 -8.98
C THR A 57 0.47 5.34 -8.17
N ILE A 58 -0.54 4.51 -8.40
CA ILE A 58 -1.86 4.64 -7.78
C ILE A 58 -1.78 4.48 -6.25
N SER A 59 -0.92 3.57 -5.76
CA SER A 59 -0.72 3.40 -4.32
C SER A 59 -0.10 4.64 -3.68
N GLY A 60 0.84 5.29 -4.37
CA GLY A 60 1.49 6.53 -3.90
C GLY A 60 0.50 7.69 -3.80
N ILE A 61 -0.37 7.84 -4.80
CA ILE A 61 -1.44 8.84 -4.81
C ILE A 61 -2.39 8.63 -3.61
N LEU A 62 -2.83 7.39 -3.40
CA LEU A 62 -3.72 7.04 -2.29
C LEU A 62 -3.08 7.35 -0.92
N ILE A 63 -1.80 7.00 -0.74
CA ILE A 63 -1.05 7.28 0.49
C ILE A 63 -0.94 8.79 0.75
N MET A 64 -0.58 9.58 -0.27
CA MET A 64 -0.44 11.03 -0.09
C MET A 64 -1.77 11.68 0.30
N ILE A 65 -2.88 11.26 -0.32
CA ILE A 65 -4.22 11.76 0.03
C ILE A 65 -4.56 11.44 1.49
N LEU A 66 -4.36 10.20 1.92
CA LEU A 66 -4.63 9.78 3.30
C LEU A 66 -3.79 10.56 4.32
N ILE A 67 -2.50 10.75 4.05
CA ILE A 67 -1.60 11.52 4.93
C ILE A 67 -2.05 12.99 4.98
N THR A 68 -2.38 13.58 3.84
CA THR A 68 -2.81 14.99 3.77
C THR A 68 -4.11 15.22 4.54
N VAL A 69 -5.08 14.31 4.40
CA VAL A 69 -6.35 14.35 5.15
C VAL A 69 -6.09 14.19 6.65
N TYR A 70 -5.25 13.25 7.06
CA TYR A 70 -4.90 13.06 8.47
C TYR A 70 -4.25 14.30 9.09
N ILE A 71 -3.28 14.91 8.40
CA ILE A 71 -2.62 16.12 8.86
C ILE A 71 -3.61 17.29 8.95
N TYR A 72 -4.51 17.43 7.98
CA TYR A 72 -5.52 18.48 7.97
C TYR A 72 -6.44 18.41 9.22
N PHE A 73 -6.93 17.21 9.56
CA PHE A 73 -7.76 17.02 10.76
C PHE A 73 -6.94 17.19 12.05
N SER A 74 -5.74 16.62 12.10
CA SER A 74 -4.85 16.73 13.27
C SER A 74 -4.44 18.17 13.55
N GLY A 75 -4.37 19.00 12.50
CA GLY A 75 -3.97 20.39 12.60
C GLY A 75 -5.10 21.33 13.02
N ASN A 76 -6.33 21.10 12.57
CA ASN A 76 -7.44 22.02 12.82
C ASN A 76 -8.15 21.82 14.17
N GLU A 77 -7.98 20.66 14.80
CA GLU A 77 -8.60 20.36 16.09
C GLU A 77 -7.67 20.72 17.26
N SER A 78 -8.09 21.68 18.08
CA SER A 78 -7.35 22.09 19.29
C SER A 78 -7.67 21.23 20.52
N ASN A 79 -8.76 20.45 20.48
CA ASN A 79 -9.19 19.58 21.58
C ASN A 79 -8.85 18.12 21.26
N ASP A 80 -8.02 17.50 22.12
CA ASP A 80 -7.61 16.10 21.99
C ASP A 80 -8.80 15.13 21.82
N PHE A 81 -9.92 15.39 22.48
CA PHE A 81 -11.11 14.53 22.38
C PHE A 81 -11.76 14.60 21.00
N ASN A 82 -11.88 15.80 20.44
CA ASN A 82 -12.42 15.96 19.08
C ASN A 82 -11.47 15.35 18.05
N LEU A 83 -10.16 15.51 18.24
CA LEU A 83 -9.15 14.87 17.39
C LEU A 83 -9.27 13.34 17.47
N TYR A 84 -9.53 12.77 18.65
CA TYR A 84 -9.77 11.34 18.81
C TYR A 84 -11.05 10.87 18.08
N ILE A 85 -12.13 11.65 18.13
CA ILE A 85 -13.36 11.38 17.36
C ILE A 85 -13.08 11.45 15.85
N SER A 86 -12.43 12.52 15.39
CA SER A 86 -12.07 12.71 13.98
C SER A 86 -11.20 11.57 13.46
N ASN A 87 -10.21 11.14 14.24
CA ASN A 87 -9.40 9.96 13.92
C ASN A 87 -10.27 8.70 13.84
N THR A 88 -11.21 8.50 14.76
CA THR A 88 -12.13 7.35 14.72
C THR A 88 -12.92 7.30 13.40
N TYR A 89 -13.40 8.44 12.90
CA TYR A 89 -14.04 8.51 11.58
C TYR A 89 -13.08 8.20 10.43
N LEU A 90 -11.83 8.66 10.50
CA LEU A 90 -10.80 8.34 9.50
C LEU A 90 -10.50 6.84 9.44
N PHE A 91 -10.45 6.15 10.59
CA PHE A 91 -10.32 4.68 10.63
C PHE A 91 -11.49 3.98 9.92
N GLY A 92 -12.72 4.50 10.10
CA GLY A 92 -13.91 3.97 9.43
C GLY A 92 -13.90 4.19 7.92
N ILE A 93 -13.54 5.40 7.48
CA ILE A 93 -13.37 5.72 6.05
C ILE A 93 -12.28 4.85 5.43
N ALA A 94 -11.14 4.69 6.10
CA ALA A 94 -10.05 3.83 5.64
C ALA A 94 -10.51 2.37 5.48
N ALA A 95 -11.24 1.83 6.46
CA ALA A 95 -11.79 0.48 6.38
C ALA A 95 -12.77 0.32 5.20
N ALA A 96 -13.65 1.29 5.00
CA ALA A 96 -14.59 1.30 3.88
C ALA A 96 -13.86 1.34 2.53
N VAL A 97 -12.83 2.18 2.39
CA VAL A 97 -12.02 2.25 1.17
C VAL A 97 -11.34 0.91 0.87
N VAL A 98 -10.74 0.26 1.89
CA VAL A 98 -10.09 -1.05 1.70
C VAL A 98 -11.12 -2.10 1.26
N LEU A 99 -12.28 -2.16 1.91
CA LEU A 99 -13.36 -3.09 1.56
C LEU A 99 -13.88 -2.86 0.14
N ILE A 100 -14.11 -1.61 -0.26
CA ILE A 100 -14.54 -1.27 -1.62
C ILE A 100 -13.50 -1.72 -2.64
N LEU A 101 -12.21 -1.47 -2.38
CA LEU A 101 -11.12 -1.92 -3.24
C LEU A 101 -11.08 -3.44 -3.37
N ASP A 102 -11.31 -4.16 -2.28
CA ASP A 102 -11.35 -5.63 -2.26
C ASP A 102 -12.55 -6.18 -3.04
N LEU A 103 -13.72 -5.55 -2.99
CA LEU A 103 -14.90 -5.92 -3.80
C LEU A 103 -14.63 -5.86 -5.30
N PHE A 104 -13.79 -4.92 -5.75
CA PHE A 104 -13.38 -4.80 -7.16
C PHE A 104 -12.17 -5.67 -7.52
N ASN A 105 -11.74 -6.60 -6.64
CA ASN A 105 -10.50 -7.38 -6.78
C ASN A 105 -9.25 -6.50 -6.98
N LYS A 106 -9.31 -5.25 -6.52
CA LYS A 106 -8.22 -4.26 -6.58
C LYS A 106 -7.62 -4.07 -5.19
N ASN A 107 -7.31 -5.16 -4.52
CA ASN A 107 -6.77 -5.12 -3.17
C ASN A 107 -5.49 -4.25 -3.11
N ILE A 108 -5.27 -3.60 -1.95
CA ILE A 108 -4.21 -2.60 -1.79
C ILE A 108 -2.82 -3.21 -2.01
N PHE A 109 -2.60 -4.44 -1.55
CA PHE A 109 -1.32 -5.13 -1.66
C PHE A 109 -0.94 -5.49 -3.11
N ASN A 110 -1.92 -5.88 -3.92
CA ASN A 110 -1.78 -6.13 -5.34
C ASN A 110 -1.43 -4.83 -6.06
N GLN A 111 -2.08 -3.72 -5.69
CA GLN A 111 -1.78 -2.42 -6.27
C GLN A 111 -0.36 -1.95 -5.94
N ILE A 112 0.07 -2.08 -4.68
CA ILE A 112 1.45 -1.80 -4.25
C ILE A 112 2.43 -2.69 -5.02
N TYR A 113 2.12 -3.99 -5.15
CA TYR A 113 2.97 -4.94 -5.86
C TYR A 113 3.11 -4.60 -7.35
N ILE A 114 2.01 -4.23 -8.00
CA ILE A 114 1.98 -3.79 -9.39
C ILE A 114 2.80 -2.50 -9.56
N ASP A 115 2.64 -1.52 -8.67
CA ASP A 115 3.38 -0.25 -8.74
C ASP A 115 4.88 -0.47 -8.56
N VAL A 116 5.29 -1.34 -7.63
CA VAL A 116 6.69 -1.73 -7.45
C VAL A 116 7.22 -2.46 -8.68
N LEU A 117 6.47 -3.40 -9.26
CA LEU A 117 6.92 -4.13 -10.45
C LEU A 117 6.92 -3.27 -11.71
N ASN A 118 6.01 -2.31 -11.85
CA ASN A 118 5.98 -1.32 -12.93
C ASN A 118 7.26 -0.46 -12.97
N THR A 119 7.99 -0.35 -11.85
CA THR A 119 9.31 0.31 -11.85
C THR A 119 10.38 -0.48 -12.62
N LYS A 120 10.18 -1.80 -12.79
CA LYS A 120 11.13 -2.74 -13.38
C LYS A 120 10.67 -3.34 -14.71
N LEU A 121 9.37 -3.60 -14.85
CA LEU A 121 8.73 -4.25 -15.99
C LEU A 121 7.71 -3.27 -16.56
N SER A 122 7.78 -2.97 -17.85
CA SER A 122 6.85 -2.04 -18.50
C SER A 122 5.51 -2.67 -18.90
N ASN A 123 5.44 -4.00 -18.98
CA ASN A 123 4.26 -4.70 -19.50
C ASN A 123 3.38 -5.28 -18.38
N LYS A 124 2.17 -4.70 -18.23
CA LYS A 124 1.14 -5.14 -17.27
C LYS A 124 0.76 -6.62 -17.42
N VAL A 125 0.80 -7.16 -18.64
CA VAL A 125 0.47 -8.58 -18.90
C VAL A 125 1.49 -9.51 -18.25
N ILE A 126 2.78 -9.14 -18.28
CA ILE A 126 3.85 -9.90 -17.64
C ILE A 126 3.68 -9.85 -16.11
N ILE A 127 3.29 -8.69 -15.56
CA ILE A 127 3.07 -8.54 -14.13
C ILE A 127 1.89 -9.40 -13.65
N ASN A 128 0.75 -9.36 -14.34
CA ASN A 128 -0.41 -10.18 -14.00
C ASN A 128 -0.12 -11.68 -14.12
N SER A 129 0.62 -12.10 -15.17
CA SER A 129 1.02 -13.51 -15.29
C SER A 129 1.94 -13.96 -14.16
N LEU A 130 2.83 -13.10 -13.64
CA LEU A 130 3.67 -13.39 -12.48
C LEU A 130 2.85 -13.53 -11.19
N ILE A 131 1.88 -12.65 -10.97
CA ILE A 131 0.96 -12.70 -9.83
C ILE A 131 0.19 -14.02 -9.82
N ARG A 132 -0.39 -14.40 -10.97
CA ARG A 132 -1.15 -15.64 -11.14
C ARG A 132 -0.28 -16.88 -11.00
N LYS A 133 0.91 -16.89 -11.62
CA LYS A 133 1.87 -18.02 -11.55
C LYS A 133 2.31 -18.30 -10.12
N ARG A 134 2.51 -17.27 -9.31
CA ARG A 134 2.94 -17.39 -7.90
C ARG A 134 1.79 -17.60 -6.91
N LYS A 135 0.54 -17.61 -7.39
CA LYS A 135 -0.68 -17.67 -6.57
C LYS A 135 -0.67 -16.61 -5.45
N LEU A 136 -0.20 -15.39 -5.75
CA LEU A 136 -0.05 -14.31 -4.76
C LEU A 136 -1.38 -13.65 -4.40
N GLU A 137 -2.39 -13.74 -5.27
CA GLU A 137 -3.73 -13.16 -5.06
C GLU A 137 -4.34 -13.58 -3.72
N LYS A 138 -4.27 -14.88 -3.40
CA LYS A 138 -4.78 -15.38 -2.11
C LYS A 138 -4.06 -14.77 -0.91
N ASN A 139 -2.74 -14.60 -1.00
CA ASN A 139 -1.94 -14.00 0.07
C ASN A 139 -2.21 -12.50 0.20
N PHE A 140 -2.39 -11.79 -0.91
CA PHE A 140 -2.74 -10.37 -0.91
C PHE A 140 -4.15 -10.12 -0.37
N ASN A 141 -5.13 -10.94 -0.73
CA ASN A 141 -6.48 -10.86 -0.16
C ASN A 141 -6.45 -11.13 1.35
N LEU A 142 -5.67 -12.13 1.79
CA LEU A 142 -5.53 -12.44 3.20
C LEU A 142 -4.90 -11.24 3.95
N LEU A 143 -3.82 -10.66 3.44
CA LEU A 143 -3.22 -9.46 4.00
C LEU A 143 -4.21 -8.27 4.04
N SER A 144 -5.00 -8.07 2.98
CA SER A 144 -6.02 -7.01 2.93
C SER A 144 -7.08 -7.21 4.01
N ASN A 145 -7.60 -8.44 4.15
CA ASN A 145 -8.55 -8.79 5.20
C ASN A 145 -7.98 -8.58 6.61
N VAL A 146 -6.68 -8.86 6.82
CA VAL A 146 -6.02 -8.61 8.11
C VAL A 146 -5.96 -7.10 8.42
N ILE A 147 -5.72 -6.25 7.41
CA ILE A 147 -5.81 -4.78 7.58
C ILE A 147 -7.24 -4.38 7.95
N VAL A 148 -8.24 -4.85 7.21
CA VAL A 148 -9.65 -4.53 7.45
C VAL A 148 -10.05 -4.93 8.87
N LEU A 149 -9.68 -6.14 9.29
CA LEU A 149 -10.00 -6.65 10.62
C LEU A 149 -9.36 -5.80 11.72
N TYR A 150 -8.10 -5.40 11.55
CA TYR A 150 -7.45 -4.45 12.47
C TYR A 150 -8.21 -3.12 12.56
N LEU A 151 -8.55 -2.52 11.41
CA LEU A 151 -9.26 -1.23 11.37
C LEU A 151 -10.64 -1.31 12.02
N ILE A 152 -11.38 -2.40 11.79
CA ILE A 152 -12.71 -2.62 12.38
C ILE A 152 -12.61 -2.82 13.90
N ILE A 153 -11.68 -3.66 14.36
CA ILE A 153 -11.49 -3.88 15.81
C ILE A 153 -11.09 -2.57 16.50
N ASP A 154 -10.15 -1.81 15.91
CA ASP A 154 -9.72 -0.53 16.47
C ASP A 154 -10.88 0.48 16.52
N LEU A 155 -11.68 0.55 15.46
CA LEU A 155 -12.87 1.39 15.40
C LEU A 155 -13.91 1.01 16.47
N LEU A 156 -14.14 -0.28 16.71
CA LEU A 156 -15.05 -0.74 17.76
C LEU A 156 -14.54 -0.36 19.15
N ILE A 157 -13.24 -0.52 19.42
CA ILE A 157 -12.60 -0.11 20.68
C ILE A 157 -12.78 1.40 20.89
N ARG A 158 -12.51 2.21 19.87
CA ARG A 158 -12.64 3.67 19.93
C ARG A 158 -14.07 4.13 20.15
N ILE A 159 -15.04 3.57 19.41
CA ILE A 159 -16.46 3.90 19.58
C ILE A 159 -16.90 3.55 21.01
N PHE A 160 -16.56 2.35 21.48
CA PHE A 160 -16.87 1.94 22.85
C PHE A 160 -16.26 2.91 23.89
N SER A 161 -15.03 3.36 23.65
CA SER A 161 -14.36 4.30 24.54
C SER A 161 -15.06 5.66 24.58
N ILE A 162 -15.44 6.19 23.41
CA ILE A 162 -16.17 7.46 23.27
C ILE A 162 -17.52 7.38 23.98
N THR A 163 -18.29 6.31 23.73
CA THR A 163 -19.65 6.18 24.28
C THR A 163 -19.66 5.93 25.78
N SER A 164 -18.70 5.18 26.30
CA SER A 164 -18.72 4.74 27.70
C SER A 164 -18.03 5.71 28.65
N TYR A 165 -16.94 6.36 28.21
CA TYR A 165 -16.10 7.20 29.08
C TYR A 165 -16.15 8.70 28.74
N GLY A 166 -16.62 9.06 27.54
CA GLY A 166 -16.79 10.44 27.12
C GLY A 166 -15.51 11.27 27.18
N VAL A 167 -15.68 12.60 27.25
CA VAL A 167 -14.59 13.59 27.08
C VAL A 167 -13.45 13.43 28.09
N ARG A 168 -13.75 13.01 29.33
CA ARG A 168 -12.77 13.02 30.44
C ARG A 168 -11.91 11.77 30.50
N GLU A 169 -12.46 10.60 30.12
CA GLU A 169 -11.79 9.30 30.34
C GLU A 169 -11.67 8.42 29.09
N TYR A 170 -11.88 8.94 27.87
CA TYR A 170 -11.75 8.17 26.61
C TYR A 170 -10.37 7.52 26.38
N LYS A 171 -9.31 7.95 27.07
CA LYS A 171 -7.97 7.33 26.98
C LYS A 171 -7.81 6.11 27.89
N LYS A 172 -8.79 5.78 28.73
CA LYS A 172 -8.70 4.68 29.71
C LYS A 172 -8.48 3.31 29.07
N ILE A 173 -8.96 3.13 27.84
CA ILE A 173 -8.85 1.89 27.05
C ILE A 173 -7.67 1.93 26.04
N PHE A 174 -6.87 2.98 26.04
CA PHE A 174 -5.77 3.15 25.08
C PHE A 174 -4.79 1.96 25.03
N ASN A 175 -4.56 1.29 26.16
CA ASN A 175 -3.74 0.07 26.21
C ASN A 175 -4.28 -1.06 25.32
N LEU A 176 -5.60 -1.19 25.16
CA LEU A 176 -6.21 -2.16 24.25
C LEU A 176 -6.02 -1.77 22.78
N GLU A 177 -6.06 -0.47 22.45
CA GLU A 177 -5.72 0.01 21.10
C GLU A 177 -4.26 -0.36 20.76
N VAL A 178 -3.33 -0.10 21.68
CA VAL A 178 -1.91 -0.43 21.51
C VAL A 178 -1.69 -1.93 21.39
N LEU A 179 -2.38 -2.73 22.18
CA LEU A 179 -2.32 -4.20 22.10
C LEU A 179 -2.83 -4.70 20.75
N ASN A 180 -3.97 -4.18 20.26
CA ASN A 180 -4.53 -4.51 18.96
C ASN A 180 -3.52 -4.20 17.83
N LEU A 181 -2.88 -3.03 17.87
CA LEU A 181 -1.83 -2.64 16.94
C LEU A 181 -0.64 -3.62 16.97
N PHE A 182 -0.18 -4.01 18.16
CA PHE A 182 0.95 -4.93 18.30
C PHE A 182 0.65 -6.32 17.72
N ILE A 183 -0.52 -6.88 18.05
CA ILE A 183 -0.97 -8.18 17.51
C ILE A 183 -1.03 -8.13 15.98
N PHE A 184 -1.62 -7.07 15.43
CA PHE A 184 -1.70 -6.87 13.99
C PHE A 184 -0.32 -6.81 13.34
N LEU A 185 0.62 -6.06 13.93
CA LEU A 185 1.98 -5.92 13.40
C LEU A 185 2.70 -7.28 13.35
N CYS A 186 2.57 -8.11 14.38
CA CYS A 186 3.12 -9.47 14.39
C CYS A 186 2.55 -10.33 13.25
N ILE A 187 1.23 -10.32 13.05
CA ILE A 187 0.57 -11.08 11.97
C ILE A 187 1.04 -10.60 10.59
N LEU A 188 1.11 -9.28 10.39
CA LEU A 188 1.53 -8.67 9.13
C LEU A 188 2.98 -9.05 8.80
N VAL A 189 3.90 -8.92 9.75
CA VAL A 189 5.32 -9.30 9.57
C VAL A 189 5.44 -10.78 9.21
N TYR A 190 4.72 -11.67 9.91
CA TYR A 190 4.72 -13.10 9.62
C TYR A 190 4.26 -13.41 8.19
N HIS A 191 3.18 -12.78 7.73
CA HIS A 191 2.66 -13.01 6.37
C HIS A 191 3.55 -12.42 5.27
N VAL A 192 4.11 -11.23 5.49
CA VAL A 192 5.08 -10.63 4.56
C VAL A 192 6.32 -11.52 4.44
N TYR A 193 6.84 -12.02 5.57
CA TYR A 193 7.97 -12.95 5.58
C TYR A 193 7.68 -14.24 4.80
N LYS A 194 6.48 -14.83 5.00
CA LYS A 194 6.03 -16.01 4.25
C LYS A 194 5.96 -15.77 2.74
N ILE A 195 5.52 -14.58 2.30
CA ILE A 195 5.52 -14.20 0.89
C ILE A 195 6.95 -14.11 0.35
N ILE A 196 7.86 -13.49 1.10
CA ILE A 196 9.28 -13.36 0.71
C ILE A 196 9.91 -14.74 0.52
N LEU A 197 9.76 -15.65 1.49
CA LEU A 197 10.30 -17.02 1.40
C LEU A 197 9.81 -17.74 0.15
N LYS A 198 8.49 -17.73 -0.10
CA LYS A 198 7.91 -18.33 -1.30
C LYS A 198 8.48 -17.73 -2.59
N THR A 199 8.75 -16.43 -2.59
CA THR A 199 9.34 -15.74 -3.75
C THR A 199 10.79 -16.15 -4.00
N ILE A 200 11.54 -16.50 -2.94
CA ILE A 200 12.93 -16.98 -3.03
C ILE A 200 12.97 -18.43 -3.54
N GLU A 201 12.12 -19.30 -3.01
CA GLU A 201 12.00 -20.71 -3.44
C GLU A 201 11.60 -20.83 -4.92
N ASP A 202 10.60 -20.06 -5.37
CA ASP A 202 10.18 -20.06 -6.78
C ASP A 202 11.32 -19.63 -7.73
N LYS A 203 12.20 -18.74 -7.27
CA LYS A 203 13.35 -18.25 -8.05
C LYS A 203 14.45 -19.31 -8.15
N SER A 204 14.66 -20.10 -7.10
CA SER A 204 15.65 -21.19 -7.11
C SER A 204 15.20 -22.36 -7.99
N LEU A 205 13.91 -22.70 -7.97
CA LEU A 205 13.29 -23.69 -8.87
C LEU A 205 13.34 -23.24 -10.35
N SER A 206 12.98 -22.00 -10.65
CA SER A 206 13.05 -21.46 -12.02
C SER A 206 14.48 -21.44 -12.58
N ASN A 207 15.49 -21.22 -11.75
CA ASN A 207 16.88 -21.24 -12.18
C ASN A 207 17.36 -22.66 -12.51
N LYS A 208 16.91 -23.68 -11.76
CA LYS A 208 17.18 -25.09 -12.07
C LYS A 208 16.52 -25.53 -13.39
N ASP A 209 15.26 -25.14 -13.61
CA ASP A 209 14.55 -25.45 -14.86
C ASP A 209 15.16 -24.77 -16.09
N ASN A 210 15.65 -23.53 -15.95
CA ASN A 210 16.38 -22.86 -17.03
C ASN A 210 17.75 -23.49 -17.29
N LEU A 211 18.48 -23.92 -16.26
CA LEU A 211 19.73 -24.67 -16.41
C LEU A 211 19.52 -25.99 -17.16
N ASN A 212 18.40 -26.69 -16.88
CA ASN A 212 18.04 -27.91 -17.59
C ASN A 212 17.60 -27.63 -19.04
N LYS A 213 16.85 -26.56 -19.30
CA LYS A 213 16.47 -26.13 -20.67
C LYS A 213 17.61 -25.55 -21.50
N ILE A 214 18.70 -25.10 -20.89
CA ILE A 214 19.90 -24.66 -21.61
C ILE A 214 20.75 -25.89 -22.02
N LYS A 215 20.69 -26.99 -21.25
CA LYS A 215 21.31 -28.27 -21.63
C LYS A 215 20.53 -29.00 -22.72
N GLU A 216 19.22 -28.86 -22.76
CA GLU A 216 18.37 -29.33 -23.85
C GLU A 216 18.13 -28.21 -24.85
N GLY A 217 19.08 -27.99 -25.77
CA GLY A 217 18.93 -27.03 -26.86
C GLY A 217 17.54 -27.12 -27.48
N ARG A 218 16.86 -25.98 -27.64
CA ARG A 218 15.54 -25.90 -28.29
C ARG A 218 15.66 -26.30 -29.76
N VAL A 219 15.62 -27.59 -30.04
CA VAL A 219 15.40 -28.13 -31.38
C VAL A 219 13.89 -28.12 -31.60
N ILE A 220 13.39 -27.04 -32.21
CA ILE A 220 12.03 -27.03 -32.76
C ILE A 220 12.05 -27.97 -33.98
N LYS A 221 11.57 -29.20 -33.81
CA LYS A 221 11.40 -30.14 -34.92
C LYS A 221 10.20 -29.70 -35.77
N LEU A 222 10.47 -28.84 -36.75
CA LEU A 222 9.49 -28.35 -37.73
C LEU A 222 8.83 -29.47 -38.56
N ASN A 223 9.43 -30.67 -38.60
CA ASN A 223 8.88 -31.84 -39.27
C ASN A 223 7.55 -32.33 -38.69
N GLN A 224 7.19 -31.94 -37.46
CA GLN A 224 5.88 -32.30 -36.87
C GLN A 224 4.71 -31.46 -37.41
N TYR A 225 4.99 -30.37 -38.14
CA TYR A 225 3.98 -29.49 -38.71
C TYR A 225 3.87 -29.60 -40.23
N ARG A 226 4.68 -30.47 -40.86
CA ARG A 226 4.56 -30.77 -42.28
C ARG A 226 3.47 -31.84 -42.42
N LYS A 227 2.22 -31.41 -42.61
CA LYS A 227 1.15 -32.30 -43.09
C LYS A 227 1.58 -32.84 -44.45
N SER A 228 1.78 -34.16 -44.52
CA SER A 228 1.80 -34.95 -45.75
C SER A 228 0.41 -34.98 -46.37
#